data_AF-A0A519DJY1-F1
#
_entry.id   AF-A0A519DJY1-F1
#
_cell.length_a   1.000
_cell.length_b   1.000
_cell.length_c   1.000
_cell.angle_alpha   90.00
_cell.angle_beta   90.00
_cell.angle_gamma   90.00
#
_symmetry.space_group_name_H-M   'P 1'
#
loop_
_entity.id
_entity.type
_entity.pdbx_description
1 polymer ?
#
loop_
_entity_poly.entity_id
_entity_poly.type
_entity_poly.pdbx_seq_one_letter_code
_entity_poly.pdbx_strand_id
1 'polypeptide(L)'
;MDDPIKRELEMQTSGASIHEWIYRGQEGLSLLVPATVYPPREDTGLLFSCLSKLGKGDGKKLLEIGCGSGAVSIATAKLGWEVTTCDVNPLAIAATTGNASYNKVNLTAIEGGLDEDSNFINQQLIESRGPFDIITWNLPYLSPIKEDEDRLGPFEDAGLVDSQENGGWGVALLQILTRENNLLKQGGAIYLLHTNNERGDLLQSRWRAAGWATRISSELQFDDGERLTCFAAWKPHENATKQFHDVLDSTNQYLLDKELPIGSMVTAKRQRSGRGQRKRVWDTNEGDFAGSWVLESELVESGPGLIQLDAGVAVIDAICASQDIPLASAHWTNCKPLSNHNLSIRWPNDVWTASGKLAGCLMEGRQTGKYHKVVLGIGVNLGISDNKEYPSIGLCEITNPMQIETFTNLLDTAVASQFETGKLIPKRRNQKNAIWALMTNYLSRGLSLTQGAEKLTVTSISQGGELICHDGRKEHIVSDSYNLTWD
;
A
#
# COMPACT_ATOMS: atom_id res chain seq x y z
N MET A 1 -24.51 23.87 25.39
CA MET A 1 -23.15 24.22 24.95
C MET A 1 -23.21 25.59 24.29
N ASP A 2 -22.10 26.33 24.25
CA ASP A 2 -21.99 27.52 23.41
C ASP A 2 -22.22 27.14 21.93
N ASP A 3 -22.83 28.05 21.17
CA ASP A 3 -23.07 27.90 19.73
C ASP A 3 -21.71 27.71 18.99
N PRO A 4 -21.46 26.56 18.35
CA PRO A 4 -20.19 26.27 17.66
C PRO A 4 -19.82 27.33 16.62
N ILE A 5 -20.82 27.88 15.93
CA ILE A 5 -20.59 28.95 14.94
C ILE A 5 -20.10 30.21 15.65
N LYS A 6 -20.72 30.57 16.77
CA LYS A 6 -20.34 31.73 17.57
C LYS A 6 -18.93 31.57 18.16
N ARG A 7 -18.60 30.38 18.68
CA ARG A 7 -17.25 30.07 19.18
C ARG A 7 -16.20 30.20 18.07
N GLU A 8 -16.46 29.65 16.89
CA GLU A 8 -15.53 29.75 15.76
C GLU A 8 -15.35 31.21 15.32
N LEU A 9 -16.42 32.01 15.26
CA LEU A 9 -16.34 33.45 14.99
C LEU A 9 -15.48 34.18 16.04
N GLU A 10 -15.64 33.86 17.33
CA GLU A 10 -14.79 34.42 18.40
C GLU A 10 -13.32 34.03 18.19
N MET A 11 -13.03 32.77 17.84
CA MET A 11 -11.67 32.32 17.52
C MET A 11 -11.08 32.98 16.28
N GLN A 12 -11.88 33.24 15.24
CA GLN A 12 -11.42 33.98 14.05
C GLN A 12 -11.01 35.42 14.38
N THR A 13 -11.62 36.02 15.40
CA THR A 13 -11.23 37.37 15.88
C THR A 13 -10.05 37.35 16.84
N SER A 14 -9.61 36.18 17.31
CA SER A 14 -8.47 36.04 18.20
C SER A 14 -7.14 36.17 17.46
N GLY A 15 -6.09 36.55 18.18
CA GLY A 15 -4.76 36.77 17.59
C GLY A 15 -4.12 35.48 17.09
N ALA A 16 -3.46 35.55 15.92
CA ALA A 16 -2.63 34.46 15.42
C ALA A 16 -1.39 34.24 16.31
N SER A 17 -0.93 32.99 16.41
CA SER A 17 0.27 32.60 17.16
C SER A 17 1.43 32.28 16.22
N ILE A 18 2.66 32.56 16.66
CA ILE A 18 3.86 32.13 15.95
C ILE A 18 4.23 30.73 16.40
N HIS A 19 4.39 29.82 15.44
CA HIS A 19 4.85 28.46 15.64
C HIS A 19 6.20 28.27 14.94
N GLU A 20 7.20 27.85 15.71
CA GLU A 20 8.49 27.42 15.17
C GLU A 20 8.41 25.93 14.89
N TRP A 21 8.35 25.57 13.61
CA TRP A 21 8.33 24.19 13.18
C TRP A 21 9.69 23.79 12.63
N ILE A 22 10.36 22.87 13.33
CA ILE A 22 11.66 22.33 12.94
C ILE A 22 11.47 20.87 12.58
N TYR A 23 11.69 20.55 11.31
CA TYR A 23 11.79 19.16 10.87
C TYR A 23 13.24 18.72 10.78
N ARG A 24 13.54 17.52 11.27
CA ARG A 24 14.91 16.97 11.45
C ARG A 24 15.85 17.31 10.29
N GLY A 25 16.91 18.08 10.59
CA GLY A 25 17.97 18.41 9.65
C GLY A 25 17.63 19.52 8.65
N GLN A 26 16.47 20.17 8.76
CA GLN A 26 16.10 21.35 7.98
C GLN A 26 16.22 22.62 8.83
N GLU A 27 16.36 23.77 8.16
CA GLU A 27 16.14 25.06 8.80
C GLU A 27 14.68 25.16 9.29
N GLY A 28 14.49 25.69 10.50
CA GLY A 28 13.16 25.90 11.06
C GLY A 28 12.31 26.83 10.20
N LEU A 29 11.01 26.58 10.16
CA LEU A 29 10.02 27.49 9.60
C LEU A 29 9.31 28.22 10.75
N SER A 30 9.38 29.55 10.74
CA SER A 30 8.52 30.39 11.56
C SER A 30 7.20 30.59 10.80
N LEU A 31 6.09 30.20 11.43
CA LEU A 31 4.77 30.18 10.82
C LEU A 31 3.80 30.97 11.69
N LEU A 32 3.15 31.98 11.12
CA LEU A 32 2.03 32.67 11.76
C LEU A 32 0.75 31.87 11.48
N VAL A 33 0.13 31.35 12.55
CA VAL A 33 -1.01 30.43 12.46
C VAL A 33 -2.25 31.08 13.10
N PRO A 34 -3.31 31.36 12.32
CA PRO A 34 -4.59 31.80 12.87
C PRO A 34 -5.20 30.74 13.80
N ALA A 35 -5.97 31.17 14.81
CA ALA A 35 -6.49 30.25 15.83
C ALA A 35 -7.43 29.14 15.30
N THR A 36 -8.08 29.36 14.15
CA THR A 36 -8.95 28.37 13.48
C THR A 36 -8.22 27.56 12.40
N VAL A 37 -6.92 27.73 12.25
CA VAL A 37 -6.09 26.99 11.29
C VAL A 37 -5.29 25.94 12.05
N TYR A 38 -5.28 24.71 11.54
CA TYR A 38 -4.56 23.62 12.16
C TYR A 38 -3.04 23.93 12.25
N PRO A 39 -2.46 23.98 13.46
CA PRO A 39 -1.04 24.24 13.63
C PRO A 39 -0.22 23.00 13.25
N PRO A 40 1.03 23.17 12.80
CA PRO A 40 1.87 22.02 12.45
C PRO A 40 2.17 21.16 13.69
N ARG A 41 1.99 19.83 13.55
CA ARG A 41 2.20 18.83 14.62
C ARG A 41 3.03 17.63 14.14
N GLU A 42 3.03 16.54 14.91
CA GLU A 42 3.73 15.29 14.61
C GLU A 42 3.33 14.70 13.26
N ASP A 43 2.06 14.80 12.88
CA ASP A 43 1.52 14.37 11.59
C ASP A 43 2.10 15.16 10.41
N THR A 44 2.22 16.48 10.56
CA THR A 44 2.84 17.40 9.61
C THR A 44 4.30 17.02 9.40
N GLY A 45 5.00 16.69 10.50
CA GLY A 45 6.35 16.14 10.46
C GLY A 45 6.43 14.78 9.76
N LEU A 46 5.49 13.88 10.03
CA LEU A 46 5.46 12.55 9.42
C LEU A 46 5.19 12.63 7.91
N LEU A 47 4.25 13.46 7.46
CA LEU A 47 3.95 13.65 6.04
C LEU A 47 5.16 14.21 5.30
N PHE A 48 5.75 15.29 5.82
CA PHE A 48 6.96 15.87 5.23
C PHE A 48 8.16 14.91 5.27
N SER A 49 8.26 14.02 6.27
CA SER A 49 9.27 12.95 6.30
C SER A 49 9.19 12.03 5.08
N CYS A 50 7.99 11.80 4.57
CA CYS A 50 7.76 10.93 3.43
C CYS A 50 8.14 11.65 2.14
N LEU A 51 7.71 12.90 1.99
CA LEU A 51 7.98 13.71 0.79
C LEU A 51 9.46 14.07 0.67
N SER A 52 10.13 14.38 1.77
CA SER A 52 11.58 14.69 1.76
C SER A 52 12.45 13.50 1.33
N LYS A 53 12.01 12.25 1.55
CA LYS A 53 12.70 11.04 1.06
C LYS A 53 12.70 10.92 -0.47
N LEU A 54 11.79 11.61 -1.16
CA LEU A 54 11.76 11.68 -2.62
C LEU A 54 12.91 12.52 -3.20
N GLY A 55 13.58 13.31 -2.35
CA GLY A 55 14.67 14.19 -2.74
C GLY A 55 14.18 15.49 -3.36
N LYS A 56 15.02 16.08 -4.23
CA LYS A 56 14.71 17.35 -4.88
C LYS A 56 13.58 17.20 -5.88
N GLY A 57 12.69 18.19 -5.91
CA GLY A 57 11.60 18.23 -6.89
C GLY A 57 12.15 18.39 -8.31
N ASP A 58 13.20 19.18 -8.48
CA ASP A 58 13.79 19.56 -9.77
C ASP A 58 12.71 20.11 -10.74
N GLY A 59 11.80 20.93 -10.21
CA GLY A 59 10.67 21.49 -10.96
C GLY A 59 9.50 20.53 -11.19
N LYS A 60 9.50 19.33 -10.60
CA LYS A 60 8.30 18.48 -10.55
C LYS A 60 7.20 19.16 -9.75
N LYS A 61 5.95 18.88 -10.13
CA LYS A 61 4.76 19.51 -9.60
C LYS A 61 4.19 18.71 -8.44
N LEU A 62 3.87 19.38 -7.35
CA LEU A 62 3.22 18.79 -6.18
C LEU A 62 1.91 19.54 -5.88
N LEU A 63 0.84 18.78 -5.66
CA LEU A 63 -0.41 19.29 -5.10
C LEU A 63 -0.52 18.86 -3.63
N GLU A 64 -0.65 19.82 -2.72
CA GLU A 64 -1.09 19.55 -1.34
C GLU A 64 -2.58 19.87 -1.20
N ILE A 65 -3.35 18.93 -0.67
CA ILE A 65 -4.76 19.13 -0.30
C ILE A 65 -4.79 19.36 1.23
N GLY A 66 -5.39 20.46 1.66
CA GLY A 66 -5.47 20.88 3.06
C GLY A 66 -4.15 21.44 3.61
N CYS A 67 -3.64 22.56 3.07
CA CYS A 67 -2.34 23.10 3.52
C CYS A 67 -2.31 23.59 4.97
N GLY A 68 -3.44 23.97 5.57
CA GLY A 68 -3.47 24.60 6.90
C GLY A 68 -2.54 25.81 6.98
N SER A 69 -1.51 25.73 7.82
CA SER A 69 -0.49 26.79 7.99
C SER A 69 0.51 26.92 6.84
N GLY A 70 0.55 25.95 5.92
CA GLY A 70 1.48 25.90 4.78
C GLY A 70 2.82 25.24 5.08
N ALA A 71 2.99 24.59 6.25
CA ALA A 71 4.26 24.02 6.68
C ALA A 71 4.86 23.03 5.66
N VAL A 72 4.08 22.03 5.22
CA VAL A 72 4.52 21.00 4.25
C VAL A 72 4.74 21.62 2.88
N SER A 73 3.80 22.43 2.38
CA SER A 73 3.90 23.21 1.14
C SER A 73 5.19 24.02 1.04
N ILE A 74 5.51 24.81 2.07
CA ILE A 74 6.70 25.67 2.09
C ILE A 74 7.97 24.81 2.14
N ALA A 75 7.98 23.78 2.99
CA ALA A 75 9.14 22.91 3.14
C ALA A 75 9.44 22.10 1.86
N THR A 76 8.41 21.59 1.18
CA THR A 76 8.58 20.88 -0.10
C THR A 76 9.00 21.82 -1.22
N ALA A 77 8.47 23.04 -1.28
CA ALA A 77 8.93 24.05 -2.24
C ALA A 77 10.40 24.44 -2.01
N LYS A 78 10.89 24.51 -0.76
CA LYS A 78 12.33 24.67 -0.45
C LYS A 78 13.18 23.51 -0.97
N LEU A 79 12.62 22.32 -1.17
CA LEU A 79 13.28 21.18 -1.82
C LEU A 79 13.22 21.25 -3.37
N GLY A 80 12.73 22.35 -3.95
CA GLY A 80 12.72 22.59 -5.39
C GLY A 80 11.51 21.99 -6.12
N TRP A 81 10.43 21.71 -5.41
CA TRP A 81 9.14 21.33 -6.00
C TRP A 81 8.35 22.56 -6.45
N GLU A 82 7.64 22.46 -7.57
CA GLU A 82 6.63 23.43 -7.98
C GLU A 82 5.32 23.11 -7.24
N VAL A 83 5.06 23.84 -6.14
CA VAL A 83 3.95 23.54 -5.23
C VAL A 83 2.71 24.33 -5.58
N THR A 84 1.61 23.59 -5.80
CA THR A 84 0.24 24.09 -5.71
C THR A 84 -0.38 23.52 -4.45
N THR A 85 -1.18 24.30 -3.75
CA THR A 85 -1.90 23.84 -2.57
C THR A 85 -3.31 24.38 -2.53
N CYS A 86 -4.21 23.64 -1.89
CA CYS A 86 -5.56 24.10 -1.64
C CYS A 86 -6.02 23.83 -0.21
N ASP A 87 -7.00 24.61 0.23
CA ASP A 87 -7.68 24.46 1.51
C ASP A 87 -9.08 25.05 1.41
N VAL A 88 -10.06 24.40 2.04
CA VAL A 88 -11.44 24.89 2.10
C VAL A 88 -11.58 26.06 3.07
N ASN A 89 -10.62 26.23 3.99
CA ASN A 89 -10.56 27.35 4.91
C ASN A 89 -9.78 28.53 4.27
N PRO A 90 -10.43 29.68 3.98
CA PRO A 90 -9.75 30.84 3.39
C PRO A 90 -8.67 31.44 4.30
N LEU A 91 -8.78 31.27 5.64
CA LEU A 91 -7.73 31.71 6.57
C LEU A 91 -6.48 30.84 6.46
N ALA A 92 -6.62 29.55 6.13
CA ALA A 92 -5.48 28.67 5.85
C ALA A 92 -4.76 29.09 4.57
N ILE A 93 -5.51 29.48 3.52
CA ILE A 93 -4.94 30.04 2.29
C ILE A 93 -4.18 31.35 2.56
N ALA A 94 -4.78 32.26 3.33
CA ALA A 94 -4.12 33.51 3.72
C ALA A 94 -2.85 33.26 4.55
N ALA A 95 -2.92 32.37 5.55
CA ALA A 95 -1.78 31.98 6.38
C ALA A 95 -0.66 31.37 5.54
N THR A 96 -0.99 30.39 4.69
CA THR A 96 -0.04 29.73 3.80
C THR A 96 0.64 30.73 2.85
N THR A 97 -0.12 31.65 2.26
CA THR A 97 0.42 32.68 1.37
C THR A 97 1.36 33.63 2.10
N GLY A 98 0.97 34.12 3.28
CA GLY A 98 1.79 35.00 4.12
C GLY A 98 3.07 34.32 4.60
N ASN A 99 2.95 33.08 5.08
CA ASN A 99 4.07 32.27 5.55
C ASN A 99 5.05 31.93 4.42
N ALA A 100 4.55 31.64 3.21
CA ALA A 100 5.39 31.39 2.04
C ALA A 100 6.22 32.64 1.67
N SER A 101 5.57 33.81 1.64
CA SER A 101 6.23 35.10 1.40
C SER A 101 7.30 35.39 2.46
N TYR A 102 6.98 35.21 3.75
CA TYR A 102 7.92 35.38 4.85
C TYR A 102 9.14 34.45 4.72
N ASN A 103 8.91 33.20 4.33
CA ASN A 103 9.95 32.20 4.13
C ASN A 103 10.63 32.27 2.75
N LYS A 104 10.33 33.30 1.94
CA LYS A 104 10.91 33.57 0.61
C LYS A 104 10.74 32.41 -0.37
N VAL A 105 9.56 31.80 -0.36
CA VAL A 105 9.18 30.69 -1.22
C VAL A 105 8.02 31.11 -2.12
N ASN A 106 8.08 30.74 -3.40
CA ASN A 106 6.97 30.90 -4.32
C ASN A 106 6.15 29.61 -4.37
N LEU A 107 4.84 29.71 -4.19
CA LEU A 107 3.88 28.63 -4.37
C LEU A 107 2.54 29.20 -4.84
N THR A 108 1.64 28.35 -5.35
CA THR A 108 0.26 28.74 -5.66
C THR A 108 -0.67 28.19 -4.58
N ALA A 109 -1.39 29.07 -3.87
CA ALA A 109 -2.44 28.69 -2.94
C ALA A 109 -3.82 29.01 -3.54
N ILE A 110 -4.75 28.06 -3.49
CA ILE A 110 -6.09 28.16 -4.09
C ILE A 110 -7.11 27.78 -3.01
N GLU A 111 -8.09 28.64 -2.75
CA GLU A 111 -9.25 28.24 -1.93
C GLU A 111 -9.98 27.11 -2.66
N GLY A 112 -10.03 25.93 -2.06
CA GLY A 112 -10.51 24.73 -2.73
C GLY A 112 -10.22 23.45 -1.94
N GLY A 113 -10.75 22.33 -2.41
CA GLY A 113 -10.70 21.06 -1.71
C GLY A 113 -11.79 20.14 -2.25
N LEU A 114 -12.02 19.01 -1.59
CA LEU A 114 -13.11 18.11 -1.97
C LEU A 114 -14.41 18.56 -1.29
N ASP A 115 -15.52 18.46 -2.02
CA ASP A 115 -16.87 18.59 -1.46
C ASP A 115 -17.54 17.22 -1.22
N GLU A 116 -18.70 17.22 -0.56
CA GLU A 116 -19.44 16.00 -0.20
C GLU A 116 -19.87 15.18 -1.43
N ASP A 117 -20.04 15.83 -2.59
CA ASP A 117 -20.37 15.22 -3.87
C ASP A 117 -19.14 14.61 -4.57
N SER A 118 -17.97 14.64 -3.92
CA SER A 118 -16.69 14.18 -4.46
C SER A 118 -16.30 14.94 -5.73
N ASN A 119 -16.43 16.26 -5.73
CA ASN A 119 -15.87 17.17 -6.73
C ASN A 119 -14.80 18.07 -6.10
N PHE A 120 -13.92 18.61 -6.94
CA PHE A 120 -13.00 19.66 -6.49
C PHE A 120 -13.68 21.03 -6.53
N ILE A 121 -13.73 21.70 -5.38
CA ILE A 121 -14.01 23.14 -5.33
C ILE A 121 -12.91 23.86 -6.10
N ASN A 122 -13.30 24.73 -7.04
CA ASN A 122 -12.38 25.41 -7.96
C ASN A 122 -11.52 24.46 -8.82
N GLN A 123 -12.07 23.29 -9.19
CA GLN A 123 -11.42 22.26 -10.01
C GLN A 123 -10.65 22.81 -11.21
N GLN A 124 -11.25 23.69 -12.02
CA GLN A 124 -10.59 24.24 -13.22
C GLN A 124 -9.29 24.97 -12.90
N LEU A 125 -9.22 25.67 -11.74
CA LEU A 125 -8.00 26.34 -11.31
C LEU A 125 -6.93 25.33 -10.90
N ILE A 126 -7.31 24.29 -10.16
CA ILE A 126 -6.40 23.22 -9.74
C ILE A 126 -5.86 22.45 -10.96
N GLU A 127 -6.76 22.03 -11.86
CA GLU A 127 -6.41 21.30 -13.08
C GLU A 127 -5.50 22.11 -14.01
N SER A 128 -5.70 23.44 -14.09
CA SER A 128 -4.82 24.32 -14.88
C SER A 128 -3.36 24.34 -14.41
N ARG A 129 -3.10 23.90 -13.17
CA ARG A 129 -1.75 23.77 -12.61
C ARG A 129 -1.17 22.38 -12.77
N GLY A 130 -2.01 21.36 -12.96
CA GLY A 130 -1.61 19.98 -13.16
C GLY A 130 -1.12 19.67 -14.59
N PRO A 131 -1.07 18.38 -14.96
CA PRO A 131 -1.11 17.24 -14.04
C PRO A 131 0.07 17.28 -13.04
N PHE A 132 -0.09 16.66 -11.88
CA PHE A 132 0.88 16.68 -10.79
C PHE A 132 1.74 15.41 -10.76
N ASP A 133 3.01 15.52 -10.38
CA ASP A 133 3.90 14.37 -10.14
C ASP A 133 3.58 13.72 -8.78
N ILE A 134 3.24 14.55 -7.78
CA ILE A 134 2.81 14.12 -6.45
C ILE A 134 1.51 14.82 -6.07
N ILE A 135 0.57 14.07 -5.51
CA ILE A 135 -0.56 14.63 -4.75
C ILE A 135 -0.38 14.18 -3.31
N THR A 136 -0.57 15.07 -2.34
CA THR A 136 -0.42 14.74 -0.92
C THR A 136 -1.58 15.28 -0.10
N TRP A 137 -2.02 14.51 0.89
CA TRP A 137 -3.10 14.94 1.77
C TRP A 137 -2.93 14.34 3.17
N ASN A 138 -2.95 15.21 4.18
CA ASN A 138 -3.20 14.83 5.55
C ASN A 138 -4.71 14.68 5.78
N LEU A 139 -5.22 13.44 5.84
CA LEU A 139 -6.67 13.20 5.89
C LEU A 139 -7.25 13.61 7.25
N PRO A 140 -8.51 14.09 7.28
CA PRO A 140 -9.25 14.28 8.53
C PRO A 140 -9.32 12.99 9.38
N TYR A 141 -9.17 13.12 10.70
CA TYR A 141 -9.00 11.98 11.62
C TYR A 141 -10.24 11.64 12.45
N LEU A 142 -11.11 12.61 12.69
CA LEU A 142 -12.28 12.45 13.53
C LEU A 142 -13.36 11.69 12.77
N SER A 143 -14.02 10.79 13.48
CA SER A 143 -15.20 10.11 12.96
C SER A 143 -16.29 11.12 12.60
N PRO A 144 -17.14 10.80 11.61
CA PRO A 144 -18.33 11.60 11.33
C PRO A 144 -19.15 11.91 12.59
N ILE A 145 -19.47 13.19 12.77
CA ILE A 145 -20.26 13.67 13.90
C ILE A 145 -21.69 13.13 13.79
N LYS A 146 -22.21 12.50 14.86
CA LYS A 146 -23.62 12.08 14.93
C LYS A 146 -24.54 13.27 15.23
N GLU A 147 -25.84 13.16 14.90
CA GLU A 147 -26.81 14.28 15.09
C GLU A 147 -26.87 14.83 16.53
N ASP A 148 -26.49 14.02 17.51
CA ASP A 148 -26.50 14.31 18.95
C ASP A 148 -25.13 14.69 19.54
N GLU A 149 -24.06 14.76 18.73
CA GLU A 149 -22.71 15.14 19.16
C GLU A 149 -22.42 16.64 18.93
N ASP A 150 -21.61 17.23 19.82
CA ASP A 150 -21.21 18.62 19.72
C ASP A 150 -20.30 18.86 18.50
N ARG A 151 -20.58 19.92 17.73
CA ARG A 151 -19.73 20.37 16.63
C ARG A 151 -18.58 21.26 17.12
N LEU A 152 -17.46 21.24 16.42
CA LEU A 152 -16.31 22.11 16.72
C LEU A 152 -16.52 23.51 16.14
N GLY A 153 -17.11 23.56 14.94
CA GLY A 153 -17.33 24.76 14.14
C GLY A 153 -17.21 24.41 12.64
N PRO A 154 -17.78 25.18 11.71
CA PRO A 154 -17.78 24.83 10.28
C PRO A 154 -16.41 24.53 9.67
N PHE A 155 -15.38 25.33 9.99
CA PHE A 155 -14.03 25.13 9.42
C PHE A 155 -13.22 24.10 10.18
N GLU A 156 -13.35 24.03 11.50
CA GLU A 156 -12.70 22.97 12.30
C GLU A 156 -13.28 21.60 11.92
N ASP A 157 -14.60 21.49 11.75
CA ASP A 157 -15.26 20.27 11.28
C ASP A 157 -14.76 19.89 9.88
N ALA A 158 -14.72 20.83 8.92
CA ALA A 158 -14.27 20.54 7.55
C ALA A 158 -12.81 20.07 7.45
N GLY A 159 -11.94 20.48 8.38
CA GLY A 159 -10.53 20.07 8.41
C GLY A 159 -10.25 18.80 9.22
N LEU A 160 -11.11 18.45 10.19
CA LEU A 160 -10.84 17.37 11.15
C LEU A 160 -11.82 16.21 11.06
N VAL A 161 -13.04 16.41 10.55
CA VAL A 161 -14.09 15.40 10.48
C VAL A 161 -14.07 14.70 9.13
N ASP A 162 -14.06 13.37 9.18
CA ASP A 162 -14.13 12.54 7.99
C ASP A 162 -15.55 12.52 7.39
N SER A 163 -15.65 12.37 6.06
CA SER A 163 -16.93 12.40 5.34
C SER A 163 -17.86 11.27 5.79
N GLN A 164 -19.13 11.56 6.08
CA GLN A 164 -20.16 10.53 6.30
C GLN A 164 -20.33 9.66 5.05
N GLU A 165 -20.29 10.33 3.89
CA GLU A 165 -20.55 9.78 2.57
C GLU A 165 -19.32 9.10 1.97
N ASN A 166 -19.55 8.26 0.96
CA ASN A 166 -18.54 7.69 0.07
C ASN A 166 -17.45 6.83 0.76
N GLY A 167 -17.62 6.46 2.02
CA GLY A 167 -16.63 5.69 2.78
C GLY A 167 -15.44 6.51 3.29
N GLY A 168 -15.57 7.84 3.33
CA GLY A 168 -14.55 8.78 3.84
C GLY A 168 -13.80 9.54 2.74
N TRP A 169 -13.09 10.60 3.13
CA TRP A 169 -12.40 11.52 2.21
C TRP A 169 -11.32 10.87 1.37
N GLY A 170 -10.61 9.88 1.93
CA GLY A 170 -9.60 9.10 1.19
C GLY A 170 -10.21 8.26 0.05
N VAL A 171 -11.48 7.86 0.17
CA VAL A 171 -12.22 7.17 -0.91
C VAL A 171 -12.84 8.18 -1.87
N ALA A 172 -13.30 9.34 -1.40
CA ALA A 172 -13.76 10.43 -2.27
C ALA A 172 -12.66 10.86 -3.26
N LEU A 173 -11.43 11.07 -2.78
CA LEU A 173 -10.28 11.37 -3.65
C LEU A 173 -10.02 10.24 -4.66
N LEU A 174 -10.11 8.98 -4.23
CA LEU A 174 -9.96 7.83 -5.12
C LEU A 174 -11.01 7.82 -6.24
N GLN A 175 -12.27 8.17 -5.92
CA GLN A 175 -13.34 8.28 -6.91
C GLN A 175 -13.05 9.38 -7.95
N ILE A 176 -12.61 10.57 -7.49
CA ILE A 176 -12.21 11.66 -8.38
C ILE A 176 -11.10 11.21 -9.32
N LEU A 177 -10.01 10.66 -8.79
CA LEU A 177 -8.88 10.22 -9.60
C LEU A 177 -9.22 9.09 -10.58
N THR A 178 -10.24 8.29 -10.26
CA THR A 178 -10.70 7.21 -11.14
C THR A 178 -11.62 7.75 -12.25
N ARG A 179 -12.39 8.80 -11.99
CA ARG A 179 -13.24 9.49 -12.99
C ARG A 179 -12.43 10.46 -13.86
N GLU A 180 -11.46 11.14 -13.27
CA GLU A 180 -10.73 12.28 -13.81
C GLU A 180 -9.23 11.96 -13.90
N ASN A 181 -8.84 11.26 -14.95
CA ASN A 181 -7.47 10.75 -15.09
C ASN A 181 -6.41 11.83 -15.44
N ASN A 182 -6.72 13.11 -15.28
CA ASN A 182 -5.85 14.21 -15.71
C ASN A 182 -5.19 14.96 -14.54
N LEU A 183 -5.52 14.62 -13.29
CA LEU A 183 -4.94 15.30 -12.13
C LEU A 183 -3.53 14.79 -11.80
N LEU A 184 -3.30 13.48 -11.91
CA LEU A 184 -2.00 12.85 -11.65
C LEU A 184 -1.30 12.53 -12.97
N LYS A 185 0.00 12.82 -13.06
CA LYS A 185 0.83 12.40 -14.20
C LYS A 185 0.99 10.88 -14.21
N GLN A 186 1.17 10.33 -15.41
CA GLN A 186 1.68 8.98 -15.58
C GLN A 186 3.03 8.83 -14.83
N GLY A 187 3.16 7.78 -14.02
CA GLY A 187 4.29 7.54 -13.14
C GLY A 187 4.31 8.40 -11.87
N GLY A 188 3.27 9.20 -11.63
CA GLY A 188 3.06 9.96 -10.41
C GLY A 188 2.62 9.09 -9.24
N ALA A 189 2.67 9.65 -8.04
CA ALA A 189 2.26 8.97 -6.82
C ALA A 189 1.47 9.89 -5.89
N ILE A 190 0.68 9.30 -5.01
CA ILE A 190 -0.18 10.00 -4.07
C ILE A 190 0.24 9.63 -2.66
N TYR A 191 0.48 10.59 -1.77
CA TYR A 191 0.84 10.36 -0.39
C TYR A 191 -0.31 10.74 0.53
N LEU A 192 -0.87 9.76 1.22
CA LEU A 192 -1.99 9.97 2.15
C LEU A 192 -1.54 9.64 3.56
N LEU A 193 -1.83 10.53 4.49
CA LEU A 193 -1.66 10.29 5.91
C LEU A 193 -3.02 10.03 6.55
N HIS A 194 -3.11 8.97 7.35
CA HIS A 194 -4.30 8.60 8.12
C HIS A 194 -3.91 8.04 9.48
N THR A 195 -4.89 7.91 10.38
CA THR A 195 -4.75 7.20 11.66
C THR A 195 -5.26 5.75 11.55
N ASN A 196 -4.99 4.90 12.54
CA ASN A 196 -5.42 3.49 12.59
C ASN A 196 -6.87 3.30 13.10
N ASN A 197 -7.78 4.15 12.64
CA ASN A 197 -9.21 3.94 12.81
C ASN A 197 -9.73 2.94 11.75
N GLU A 198 -10.99 2.48 11.87
CA GLU A 198 -11.59 1.49 10.98
C GLU A 198 -11.44 1.85 9.49
N ARG A 199 -11.66 3.13 9.15
CA ARG A 199 -11.57 3.62 7.78
C ARG A 199 -10.13 3.67 7.27
N GLY A 200 -9.19 4.12 8.11
CA GLY A 200 -7.78 4.17 7.81
C GLY A 200 -7.19 2.79 7.54
N ASP A 201 -7.54 1.80 8.36
CA ASP A 201 -7.05 0.42 8.19
C ASP A 201 -7.62 -0.25 6.90
N LEU A 202 -8.79 0.17 6.42
CA LEU A 202 -9.40 -0.29 5.17
C LEU A 202 -8.95 0.51 3.93
N LEU A 203 -8.37 1.68 4.11
CA LEU A 203 -8.12 2.61 3.01
C LEU A 203 -7.22 1.99 1.94
N GLN A 204 -6.10 1.38 2.31
CA GLN A 204 -5.22 0.72 1.35
C GLN A 204 -5.90 -0.48 0.63
N SER A 205 -6.81 -1.20 1.29
CA SER A 205 -7.59 -2.29 0.69
C SER A 205 -8.50 -1.76 -0.41
N ARG A 206 -9.23 -0.67 -0.15
CA ARG A 206 -10.14 -0.02 -1.10
C ARG A 206 -9.39 0.57 -2.29
N TRP A 207 -8.22 1.17 -2.05
CA TRP A 207 -7.35 1.66 -3.12
C TRP A 207 -6.84 0.52 -4.03
N ARG A 208 -6.44 -0.62 -3.45
CA ARG A 208 -6.05 -1.81 -4.23
C ARG A 208 -7.23 -2.38 -5.03
N ALA A 209 -8.42 -2.44 -4.43
CA ALA A 209 -9.64 -2.85 -5.11
C ALA A 209 -9.99 -1.96 -6.32
N ALA A 210 -9.66 -0.67 -6.24
CA ALA A 210 -9.84 0.30 -7.33
C ALA A 210 -8.66 0.36 -8.33
N GLY A 211 -7.73 -0.61 -8.29
CA GLY A 211 -6.66 -0.69 -9.28
C GLY A 211 -5.43 0.18 -8.98
N TRP A 212 -5.20 0.54 -7.71
CA TRP A 212 -4.02 1.29 -7.28
C TRP A 212 -3.10 0.42 -6.42
N ALA A 213 -1.81 0.38 -6.76
CA ALA A 213 -0.81 -0.18 -5.86
C ALA A 213 -0.63 0.75 -4.65
N THR A 214 -0.36 0.19 -3.46
CA THR A 214 -0.17 0.94 -2.22
C THR A 214 0.99 0.41 -1.39
N ARG A 215 1.79 1.31 -0.81
CA ARG A 215 2.90 0.97 0.07
C ARG A 215 3.10 2.00 1.16
N ILE A 216 3.27 1.55 2.40
CA ILE A 216 3.55 2.44 3.53
C ILE A 216 4.96 3.04 3.39
N SER A 217 5.05 4.36 3.53
CA SER A 217 6.28 5.14 3.49
C SER A 217 6.90 5.34 4.88
N SER A 218 6.07 5.71 5.86
CA SER A 218 6.45 5.91 7.25
C SER A 218 5.25 5.71 8.17
N GLU A 219 5.52 5.40 9.44
CA GLU A 219 4.52 5.33 10.51
C GLU A 219 5.07 6.01 11.77
N LEU A 220 4.18 6.49 12.62
CA LEU A 220 4.46 6.97 13.97
C LEU A 220 3.44 6.35 14.93
N GLN A 221 3.91 5.71 15.98
CA GLN A 221 3.09 5.08 17.02
C GLN A 221 3.20 5.92 18.30
N PHE A 222 2.06 6.22 18.90
CA PHE A 222 1.95 6.89 20.20
C PHE A 222 1.72 5.87 21.32
N ASP A 223 1.96 6.31 22.56
CA ASP A 223 1.91 5.48 23.77
C ASP A 223 0.50 4.98 24.11
N ASP A 224 -0.54 5.69 23.64
CA ASP A 224 -1.95 5.33 23.83
C ASP A 224 -2.48 4.32 22.80
N GLY A 225 -1.63 3.89 21.86
CA GLY A 225 -2.00 2.96 20.80
C GLY A 225 -2.43 3.61 19.49
N GLU A 226 -2.55 4.95 19.43
CA GLU A 226 -2.77 5.64 18.17
C GLU A 226 -1.55 5.50 17.23
N ARG A 227 -1.81 5.26 15.95
CA ARG A 227 -0.79 5.12 14.92
C ARG A 227 -1.13 5.97 13.71
N LEU A 228 -0.25 6.93 13.41
CA LEU A 228 -0.25 7.65 12.15
C LEU A 228 0.50 6.84 11.10
N THR A 229 -0.12 6.69 9.93
CA THR A 229 0.42 5.95 8.80
C THR A 229 0.38 6.85 7.58
N CYS A 230 1.54 7.03 6.93
CA CYS A 230 1.61 7.65 5.61
C CYS A 230 1.95 6.59 4.57
N PHE A 231 1.02 6.34 3.65
CA PHE A 231 1.24 5.43 2.53
C PHE A 231 1.24 6.19 1.21
N ALA A 232 1.93 5.62 0.23
CA ALA A 232 1.87 6.06 -1.15
C ALA A 232 0.96 5.15 -1.98
N ALA A 233 0.24 5.72 -2.93
CA ALA A 233 -0.52 5.01 -3.95
C ALA A 233 -0.11 5.43 -5.37
N TRP A 234 -0.10 4.49 -6.31
CA TRP A 234 0.26 4.75 -7.70
C TRP A 234 -0.42 3.73 -8.64
N LYS A 235 -0.42 4.03 -9.95
CA LYS A 235 -0.93 3.10 -10.95
C LYS A 235 0.13 2.02 -11.26
N PRO A 236 -0.21 0.72 -11.12
CA PRO A 236 0.75 -0.37 -11.33
C PRO A 236 1.34 -0.36 -12.74
N HIS A 237 2.67 -0.30 -12.84
CA HIS A 237 3.43 -0.60 -14.06
C HIS A 237 2.85 0.02 -15.35
N GLU A 238 2.56 1.32 -15.36
CA GLU A 238 1.81 2.00 -16.45
C GLU A 238 2.44 1.88 -17.85
N ASN A 239 3.75 1.61 -17.93
CA ASN A 239 4.48 1.42 -19.19
C ASN A 239 4.66 -0.06 -19.59
N ALA A 240 4.16 -0.99 -18.77
CA ALA A 240 4.35 -2.41 -18.98
C ALA A 240 3.27 -3.02 -19.87
N THR A 241 3.58 -4.18 -20.45
CA THR A 241 2.62 -4.90 -21.29
C THR A 241 1.83 -5.91 -20.47
N LYS A 242 0.50 -5.87 -20.56
CA LYS A 242 -0.41 -6.86 -19.96
C LYS A 242 -1.02 -7.72 -21.06
N GLN A 243 -0.79 -9.04 -21.03
CA GLN A 243 -1.23 -9.97 -22.07
C GLN A 243 -2.10 -11.07 -21.48
N PHE A 244 -3.20 -11.38 -22.17
CA PHE A 244 -4.08 -12.49 -21.85
C PHE A 244 -4.03 -13.55 -22.94
N HIS A 245 -3.95 -14.82 -22.55
CA HIS A 245 -3.95 -15.96 -23.48
C HIS A 245 -4.98 -17.00 -23.03
N ASP A 246 -5.66 -17.65 -23.97
CA ASP A 246 -6.51 -18.78 -23.61
C ASP A 246 -5.68 -19.99 -23.17
N VAL A 247 -4.56 -20.27 -23.84
CA VAL A 247 -3.69 -21.42 -23.52
C VAL A 247 -2.22 -21.06 -23.73
N LEU A 248 -1.38 -21.37 -22.74
CA LEU A 248 0.08 -21.37 -22.85
C LEU A 248 0.67 -22.70 -22.34
N ASP A 249 1.94 -22.97 -22.61
CA ASP A 249 2.63 -24.08 -21.95
C ASP A 249 2.91 -23.75 -20.48
N SER A 250 3.54 -22.59 -20.24
CA SER A 250 3.69 -21.98 -18.91
C SER A 250 3.80 -20.47 -19.03
N THR A 251 3.12 -19.72 -18.16
CA THR A 251 3.21 -18.25 -18.09
C THR A 251 4.63 -17.79 -17.74
N ASN A 252 5.31 -18.50 -16.82
CA ASN A 252 6.70 -18.21 -16.49
C ASN A 252 7.62 -18.42 -17.69
N GLN A 253 7.52 -19.56 -18.37
CA GLN A 253 8.37 -19.85 -19.52
C GLN A 253 8.16 -18.83 -20.64
N TYR A 254 6.91 -18.46 -20.90
CA TYR A 254 6.56 -17.44 -21.88
C TYR A 254 7.27 -16.11 -21.60
N LEU A 255 7.27 -15.65 -20.34
CA LEU A 255 8.00 -14.43 -19.99
C LEU A 255 9.51 -14.65 -20.05
N LEU A 256 10.06 -15.78 -19.60
CA LEU A 256 11.50 -16.05 -19.65
C LEU A 256 12.07 -16.06 -21.08
N ASP A 257 11.25 -16.42 -22.07
CA ASP A 257 11.66 -16.49 -23.48
C ASP A 257 11.41 -15.19 -24.27
N LYS A 258 10.65 -14.24 -23.72
CA LYS A 258 10.38 -12.95 -24.37
C LYS A 258 11.15 -11.81 -23.72
N GLU A 259 11.51 -10.81 -24.51
CA GLU A 259 12.02 -9.53 -24.00
C GLU A 259 10.85 -8.56 -23.86
N LEU A 260 10.37 -8.40 -22.62
CA LEU A 260 9.29 -7.47 -22.27
C LEU A 260 9.77 -6.57 -21.13
N PRO A 261 9.27 -5.32 -21.03
CA PRO A 261 9.62 -4.40 -19.95
C PRO A 261 9.35 -4.98 -18.56
N ILE A 262 10.07 -4.49 -17.56
CA ILE A 262 9.76 -4.73 -16.14
C ILE A 262 8.30 -4.36 -15.86
N GLY A 263 7.66 -5.16 -15.00
CA GLY A 263 6.24 -5.03 -14.68
C GLY A 263 5.31 -5.69 -15.70
N SER A 264 5.83 -6.20 -16.83
CA SER A 264 4.98 -6.85 -17.82
C SER A 264 4.38 -8.12 -17.25
N MET A 265 3.07 -8.28 -17.46
CA MET A 265 2.27 -9.37 -16.93
C MET A 265 1.72 -10.22 -18.08
N VAL A 266 1.75 -11.54 -17.90
CA VAL A 266 1.00 -12.47 -18.74
C VAL A 266 0.08 -13.32 -17.87
N THR A 267 -1.16 -13.52 -18.32
CA THR A 267 -2.09 -14.48 -17.73
C THR A 267 -2.54 -15.50 -18.77
N ALA A 268 -2.88 -16.71 -18.31
CA ALA A 268 -3.41 -17.76 -19.15
C ALA A 268 -4.61 -18.46 -18.49
N LYS A 269 -5.70 -18.70 -19.22
CA LYS A 269 -6.82 -19.51 -18.71
C LYS A 269 -6.40 -20.95 -18.42
N ARG A 270 -5.45 -21.47 -19.20
CA ARG A 270 -4.93 -22.84 -19.04
C ARG A 270 -3.44 -22.93 -19.34
N GLN A 271 -2.73 -23.69 -18.52
CA GLN A 271 -1.34 -24.09 -18.78
C GLN A 271 -1.28 -25.57 -19.19
N ARG A 272 -0.51 -25.91 -20.23
CA ARG A 272 -0.29 -27.31 -20.64
C ARG A 272 0.79 -28.01 -19.83
N SER A 273 1.75 -27.24 -19.31
CA SER A 273 2.90 -27.72 -18.55
C SER A 273 3.26 -26.70 -17.47
N GLY A 274 2.26 -26.33 -16.66
CA GLY A 274 2.44 -25.44 -15.51
C GLY A 274 3.49 -26.00 -14.55
N ARG A 275 4.28 -25.11 -13.95
CA ARG A 275 5.43 -25.51 -13.12
C ARG A 275 5.28 -25.03 -11.69
N GLY A 276 5.60 -25.91 -10.76
CA GLY A 276 5.88 -25.60 -9.36
C GLY A 276 7.36 -25.79 -9.03
N GLN A 277 7.72 -25.57 -7.77
CA GLN A 277 9.07 -25.85 -7.30
C GLN A 277 9.47 -27.33 -7.48
N ARG A 278 10.77 -27.59 -7.55
CA ARG A 278 11.35 -28.95 -7.67
C ARG A 278 10.80 -29.75 -8.86
N LYS A 279 10.50 -29.08 -9.98
CA LYS A 279 9.93 -29.68 -11.19
C LYS A 279 8.55 -30.34 -10.97
N ARG A 280 7.84 -30.01 -9.90
CA ARG A 280 6.45 -30.41 -9.72
C ARG A 280 5.57 -29.73 -10.76
N VAL A 281 4.49 -30.40 -11.15
CA VAL A 281 3.49 -29.82 -12.05
C VAL A 281 2.58 -28.90 -11.23
N TRP A 282 2.23 -27.76 -11.82
CA TRP A 282 1.14 -26.92 -11.34
C TRP A 282 -0.04 -27.07 -12.29
N ASP A 283 -1.06 -27.81 -11.86
CA ASP A 283 -2.30 -27.94 -12.61
C ASP A 283 -3.14 -26.67 -12.46
N THR A 284 -3.72 -26.21 -13.57
CA THR A 284 -4.60 -25.03 -13.59
C THR A 284 -5.95 -25.50 -14.12
N ASN A 285 -6.93 -25.63 -13.22
CA ASN A 285 -8.28 -26.02 -13.61
C ASN A 285 -8.98 -24.86 -14.33
N GLU A 286 -10.05 -25.17 -15.05
CA GLU A 286 -10.85 -24.12 -15.69
C GLU A 286 -11.45 -23.20 -14.60
N GLY A 287 -11.22 -21.89 -14.74
CA GLY A 287 -11.63 -20.89 -13.74
C GLY A 287 -10.51 -20.48 -12.78
N ASP A 288 -9.40 -21.21 -12.71
CA ASP A 288 -8.25 -20.86 -11.86
C ASP A 288 -7.39 -19.75 -12.46
N PHE A 289 -6.64 -19.06 -11.60
CA PHE A 289 -5.71 -18.03 -12.01
C PHE A 289 -4.32 -18.63 -12.24
N ALA A 290 -3.73 -18.34 -13.41
CA ALA A 290 -2.31 -18.51 -13.68
C ALA A 290 -1.75 -17.23 -14.32
N GLY A 291 -0.82 -16.59 -13.63
CA GLY A 291 -0.21 -15.35 -14.08
C GLY A 291 1.26 -15.24 -13.71
N SER A 292 2.01 -14.47 -14.49
CA SER A 292 3.42 -14.20 -14.24
C SER A 292 3.79 -12.74 -14.52
N TRP A 293 4.79 -12.23 -13.81
CA TRP A 293 5.31 -10.87 -13.91
C TRP A 293 6.82 -10.86 -14.14
N VAL A 294 7.29 -9.93 -14.98
CA VAL A 294 8.72 -9.60 -15.08
C VAL A 294 9.08 -8.68 -13.92
N LEU A 295 10.02 -9.10 -13.08
CA LEU A 295 10.48 -8.33 -11.92
C LEU A 295 11.85 -7.69 -12.16
N GLU A 296 12.14 -6.65 -11.37
CA GLU A 296 13.46 -6.04 -11.30
C GLU A 296 14.50 -7.04 -10.81
N SER A 297 15.64 -7.08 -11.49
CA SER A 297 16.70 -8.07 -11.19
C SER A 297 17.38 -7.82 -9.85
N GLU A 298 17.45 -6.56 -9.41
CA GLU A 298 18.04 -6.11 -8.15
C GLU A 298 17.26 -6.63 -6.93
N LEU A 299 15.98 -7.01 -7.10
CA LEU A 299 15.17 -7.53 -6.00
C LEU A 299 15.78 -8.81 -5.42
N VAL A 300 16.44 -9.64 -6.23
CA VAL A 300 17.03 -10.91 -5.78
C VAL A 300 18.21 -10.73 -4.82
N GLU A 301 18.78 -9.54 -4.72
CA GLU A 301 19.78 -9.21 -3.71
C GLU A 301 19.22 -9.32 -2.28
N SER A 302 17.90 -9.19 -2.11
CA SER A 302 17.21 -9.37 -0.83
C SER A 302 17.04 -10.84 -0.41
N GLY A 303 17.42 -11.79 -1.27
CA GLY A 303 17.25 -13.22 -1.06
C GLY A 303 16.02 -13.79 -1.78
N PRO A 304 16.16 -14.89 -2.54
CA PRO A 304 15.05 -15.49 -3.30
C PRO A 304 13.94 -16.08 -2.41
N GLY A 305 14.27 -16.47 -1.18
CA GLY A 305 13.29 -16.96 -0.20
C GLY A 305 12.29 -15.88 0.18
N LEU A 306 12.78 -14.69 0.54
CA LEU A 306 11.94 -13.57 0.96
C LEU A 306 10.97 -13.13 -0.15
N ILE A 307 11.43 -13.06 -1.41
CA ILE A 307 10.56 -12.68 -2.55
C ILE A 307 9.37 -13.65 -2.71
N GLN A 308 9.61 -14.95 -2.53
CA GLN A 308 8.52 -15.94 -2.64
C GLN A 308 7.53 -15.83 -1.47
N LEU A 309 7.99 -15.46 -0.28
CA LEU A 309 7.11 -15.18 0.86
C LEU A 309 6.32 -13.88 0.65
N ASP A 310 6.96 -12.82 0.15
CA ASP A 310 6.32 -11.56 -0.22
C ASP A 310 5.27 -11.76 -1.33
N ALA A 311 5.49 -12.70 -2.26
CA ALA A 311 4.50 -13.07 -3.26
C ALA A 311 3.27 -13.74 -2.62
N GLY A 312 3.48 -14.57 -1.58
CA GLY A 312 2.39 -15.10 -0.76
C GLY A 312 1.60 -14.00 -0.04
N VAL A 313 2.28 -12.96 0.47
CA VAL A 313 1.63 -11.77 1.04
C VAL A 313 0.81 -11.04 -0.03
N ALA A 314 1.31 -10.90 -1.26
CA ALA A 314 0.58 -10.28 -2.36
C ALA A 314 -0.73 -11.03 -2.68
N VAL A 315 -0.72 -12.37 -2.69
CA VAL A 315 -1.93 -13.18 -2.86
C VAL A 315 -2.93 -12.94 -1.72
N ILE A 316 -2.47 -12.97 -0.47
CA ILE A 316 -3.32 -12.74 0.70
C ILE A 316 -3.91 -11.32 0.67
N ASP A 317 -3.11 -10.31 0.33
CA ASP A 317 -3.61 -8.94 0.23
C ASP A 317 -4.62 -8.74 -0.90
N ALA A 318 -4.48 -9.45 -2.03
CA ALA A 318 -5.48 -9.44 -3.10
C ALA A 318 -6.82 -9.99 -2.61
N ILE A 319 -6.78 -11.05 -1.79
CA ILE A 319 -7.95 -11.58 -1.09
C ILE A 319 -8.50 -10.54 -0.11
N CYS A 320 -7.64 -9.91 0.71
CA CYS A 320 -8.06 -8.88 1.66
C CYS A 320 -8.80 -7.72 0.98
N ALA A 321 -8.21 -7.18 -0.09
CA ALA A 321 -8.80 -6.09 -0.87
C ALA A 321 -10.17 -6.48 -1.45
N SER A 322 -10.35 -7.74 -1.86
CA SER A 322 -11.63 -8.21 -2.38
C SER A 322 -12.75 -8.35 -1.35
N GLN A 323 -12.40 -8.52 -0.08
CA GLN A 323 -13.34 -8.74 1.02
C GLN A 323 -13.55 -7.46 1.86
N ASP A 324 -12.99 -6.32 1.45
CA ASP A 324 -12.93 -5.07 2.23
C ASP A 324 -12.45 -5.32 3.67
N ILE A 325 -11.31 -6.03 3.82
CA ILE A 325 -10.65 -6.25 5.11
C ILE A 325 -9.24 -5.65 5.11
N PRO A 326 -8.68 -5.26 6.28
CA PRO A 326 -7.35 -4.66 6.34
C PRO A 326 -6.24 -5.55 5.75
N LEU A 327 -5.29 -4.94 5.06
CA LEU A 327 -4.20 -5.65 4.39
C LEU A 327 -3.17 -6.21 5.38
N ALA A 328 -2.70 -7.43 5.13
CA ALA A 328 -1.63 -8.05 5.91
C ALA A 328 -0.32 -7.28 5.77
N SER A 329 -0.02 -6.75 4.58
CA SER A 329 1.19 -5.96 4.32
C SER A 329 1.16 -4.53 4.88
N ALA A 330 -0.01 -4.04 5.30
CA ALA A 330 -0.12 -2.73 5.93
C ALA A 330 0.37 -2.79 7.38
N HIS A 331 -0.11 -3.74 8.17
CA HIS A 331 0.40 -3.94 9.52
C HIS A 331 0.20 -5.38 9.99
N TRP A 332 1.15 -5.93 10.75
CA TRP A 332 1.11 -7.35 11.17
C TRP A 332 -0.10 -7.69 12.06
N THR A 333 -0.66 -6.72 12.79
CA THR A 333 -1.89 -6.92 13.58
C THR A 333 -3.10 -7.21 12.69
N ASN A 334 -3.09 -6.78 11.43
CA ASN A 334 -4.14 -7.05 10.45
C ASN A 334 -4.17 -8.52 10.02
N CYS A 335 -3.16 -9.31 10.41
CA CYS A 335 -3.17 -10.76 10.20
C CYS A 335 -4.13 -11.48 11.18
N LYS A 336 -4.54 -10.85 12.28
CA LYS A 336 -5.42 -11.49 13.29
C LYS A 336 -6.82 -11.80 12.74
N PRO A 337 -7.53 -10.91 12.03
CA PRO A 337 -8.79 -11.28 11.37
C PRO A 337 -8.62 -12.43 10.37
N LEU A 338 -7.47 -12.52 9.69
CA LEU A 338 -7.19 -13.54 8.68
C LEU A 338 -7.04 -14.94 9.28
N SER A 339 -6.69 -15.06 10.57
CA SER A 339 -6.66 -16.36 11.25
C SER A 339 -8.04 -17.01 11.32
N ASN A 340 -9.14 -16.22 11.28
CA ASN A 340 -10.49 -16.76 11.22
C ASN A 340 -10.76 -17.53 9.91
N HIS A 341 -10.16 -17.09 8.81
CA HIS A 341 -10.18 -17.78 7.51
C HIS A 341 -9.03 -18.79 7.36
N ASN A 342 -8.20 -18.93 8.40
CA ASN A 342 -7.00 -19.77 8.41
C ASN A 342 -6.00 -19.49 7.28
N LEU A 343 -6.04 -18.30 6.68
CA LEU A 343 -5.09 -17.91 5.63
C LEU A 343 -3.68 -17.85 6.23
N SER A 344 -2.76 -18.59 5.62
CA SER A 344 -1.41 -18.78 6.13
C SER A 344 -0.40 -18.82 4.98
N ILE A 345 0.80 -18.30 5.22
CA ILE A 345 1.94 -18.53 4.32
C ILE A 345 2.63 -19.80 4.78
N ARG A 346 2.72 -20.83 3.94
CA ARG A 346 3.48 -22.04 4.22
C ARG A 346 4.80 -21.97 3.48
N TRP A 347 5.89 -21.91 4.24
CA TRP A 347 7.23 -21.85 3.68
C TRP A 347 7.52 -23.08 2.80
N PRO A 348 8.18 -22.91 1.63
CA PRO A 348 8.85 -21.67 1.19
C PRO A 348 8.03 -20.71 0.32
N ASN A 349 6.87 -21.11 -0.19
CA ASN A 349 6.30 -20.41 -1.34
C ASN A 349 4.78 -20.60 -1.55
N ASP A 350 4.08 -21.15 -0.57
CA ASP A 350 2.66 -21.50 -0.74
C ASP A 350 1.74 -20.65 0.16
N VAL A 351 0.52 -20.41 -0.31
CA VAL A 351 -0.58 -19.91 0.54
C VAL A 351 -1.53 -21.05 0.82
N TRP A 352 -1.87 -21.22 2.09
CA TRP A 352 -2.67 -22.32 2.62
C TRP A 352 -3.85 -21.80 3.44
N THR A 353 -4.89 -22.60 3.51
CA THR A 353 -5.91 -22.55 4.56
C THR A 353 -5.73 -23.76 5.48
N ALA A 354 -6.59 -23.88 6.51
CA ALA A 354 -6.66 -25.11 7.31
C ALA A 354 -7.08 -26.34 6.48
N SER A 355 -7.81 -26.15 5.38
CA SER A 355 -8.36 -27.23 4.56
C SER A 355 -7.45 -27.66 3.42
N GLY A 356 -6.50 -26.81 3.00
CA GLY A 356 -5.58 -27.18 1.93
C GLY A 356 -4.81 -26.00 1.31
N LYS A 357 -4.02 -26.33 0.31
CA LYS A 357 -3.28 -25.37 -0.50
C LYS A 357 -4.22 -24.55 -1.38
N LEU A 358 -4.08 -23.23 -1.31
CA LEU A 358 -4.85 -22.27 -2.10
C LEU A 358 -4.04 -21.71 -3.28
N ALA A 359 -2.76 -21.39 -3.05
CA ALA A 359 -1.90 -20.80 -4.08
C ALA A 359 -0.46 -21.29 -3.98
N GLY A 360 0.25 -21.21 -5.11
CA GLY A 360 1.69 -21.44 -5.21
C GLY A 360 2.38 -20.29 -5.91
N CYS A 361 3.48 -19.81 -5.34
CA CYS A 361 4.34 -18.79 -5.92
C CYS A 361 5.63 -19.44 -6.42
N LEU A 362 6.11 -19.08 -7.61
CA LEU A 362 7.34 -19.62 -8.18
C LEU A 362 8.16 -18.50 -8.81
N MET A 363 9.30 -18.20 -8.20
CA MET A 363 10.27 -17.30 -8.79
C MET A 363 11.30 -18.09 -9.61
N GLU A 364 11.54 -17.66 -10.85
CA GLU A 364 12.55 -18.21 -11.75
C GLU A 364 13.44 -17.08 -12.28
N GLY A 365 14.72 -17.39 -12.50
CA GLY A 365 15.69 -16.45 -13.05
C GLY A 365 16.42 -17.03 -14.26
N ARG A 366 16.76 -16.18 -15.24
CA ARG A 366 17.63 -16.53 -16.36
C ARG A 366 18.70 -15.47 -16.53
N GLN A 367 19.96 -15.90 -16.52
CA GLN A 367 21.08 -15.04 -16.84
C GLN A 367 21.49 -15.21 -18.30
N THR A 368 21.48 -14.12 -19.06
CA THR A 368 21.99 -14.07 -20.44
C THR A 368 23.05 -12.98 -20.53
N GLY A 369 24.32 -13.38 -20.49
CA GLY A 369 25.45 -12.44 -20.42
C GLY A 369 25.39 -11.59 -19.14
N LYS A 370 25.26 -10.27 -19.29
CA LYS A 370 25.13 -9.30 -18.18
C LYS A 370 23.68 -9.08 -17.73
N TYR A 371 22.70 -9.55 -18.48
CA TYR A 371 21.30 -9.36 -18.15
C TYR A 371 20.80 -10.50 -17.28
N HIS A 372 20.25 -10.17 -16.12
CA HIS A 372 19.57 -11.11 -15.25
C HIS A 372 18.07 -10.83 -15.32
N LYS A 373 17.30 -11.79 -15.84
CA LYS A 373 15.84 -11.69 -15.91
C LYS A 373 15.24 -12.47 -14.76
N VAL A 374 14.30 -11.86 -14.03
CA VAL A 374 13.55 -12.49 -12.94
C VAL A 374 12.08 -12.51 -13.31
N VAL A 375 11.45 -13.67 -13.14
CA VAL A 375 10.02 -13.88 -13.40
C VAL A 375 9.37 -14.47 -12.16
N LEU A 376 8.30 -13.85 -11.70
CA LEU A 376 7.46 -14.37 -10.63
C LEU A 376 6.18 -14.94 -11.24
N GLY A 377 5.94 -16.22 -11.03
CA GLY A 377 4.68 -16.89 -11.34
C GLY A 377 3.83 -17.09 -10.10
N ILE A 378 2.53 -16.85 -10.22
CA ILE A 378 1.55 -17.12 -9.17
C ILE A 378 0.40 -17.92 -9.79
N GLY A 379 0.12 -19.08 -9.20
CA GLY A 379 -1.07 -19.85 -9.45
C GLY A 379 -2.00 -19.80 -8.25
N VAL A 380 -3.29 -19.55 -8.47
CA VAL A 380 -4.32 -19.51 -7.41
C VAL A 380 -5.52 -20.34 -7.83
N ASN A 381 -5.95 -21.25 -6.95
CA ASN A 381 -7.20 -21.97 -7.12
C ASN A 381 -8.35 -21.00 -6.83
N LEU A 382 -9.05 -20.53 -7.87
CA LEU A 382 -10.20 -19.62 -7.69
C LEU A 382 -11.50 -20.41 -7.59
N GLY A 383 -11.64 -21.44 -8.43
CA GLY A 383 -12.76 -22.38 -8.40
C GLY A 383 -12.52 -23.52 -7.41
N ILE A 384 -13.52 -24.41 -7.30
CA ILE A 384 -13.43 -25.60 -6.44
C ILE A 384 -12.22 -26.42 -6.86
N SER A 385 -11.38 -26.77 -5.89
CA SER A 385 -10.19 -27.57 -6.14
C SER A 385 -10.47 -29.05 -5.87
N ASP A 386 -10.16 -29.92 -6.83
CA ASP A 386 -10.40 -31.36 -6.75
C ASP A 386 -9.09 -32.19 -6.76
N ASN A 387 -7.98 -31.58 -6.31
CA ASN A 387 -6.68 -32.24 -6.29
C ASN A 387 -6.71 -33.48 -5.39
N LYS A 388 -6.27 -34.62 -5.94
CA LYS A 388 -6.27 -35.93 -5.26
C LYS A 388 -4.92 -36.30 -4.63
N GLU A 389 -3.84 -35.60 -4.98
CA GLU A 389 -2.49 -35.90 -4.51
C GLU A 389 -2.19 -35.25 -3.16
N TYR A 390 -2.77 -34.08 -2.89
CA TYR A 390 -2.62 -33.35 -1.63
C TYR A 390 -3.84 -32.47 -1.34
N PRO A 391 -4.07 -32.08 -0.08
CA PRO A 391 -5.16 -31.18 0.27
C PRO A 391 -5.04 -29.84 -0.48
N SER A 392 -6.06 -29.50 -1.26
CA SER A 392 -6.19 -28.23 -1.95
C SER A 392 -7.59 -27.64 -1.71
N ILE A 393 -7.71 -26.33 -1.90
CA ILE A 393 -8.96 -25.61 -1.72
C ILE A 393 -9.05 -24.48 -2.75
N GLY A 394 -10.28 -24.19 -3.20
CA GLY A 394 -10.62 -23.03 -4.01
C GLY A 394 -10.93 -21.78 -3.20
N LEU A 395 -10.59 -20.61 -3.73
CA LEU A 395 -10.92 -19.33 -3.08
C LEU A 395 -12.44 -19.14 -2.90
N CYS A 396 -13.25 -19.63 -3.84
CA CYS A 396 -14.71 -19.58 -3.76
C CYS A 396 -15.31 -20.40 -2.60
N GLU A 397 -14.52 -21.27 -1.96
CA GLU A 397 -14.96 -22.07 -0.80
C GLU A 397 -14.84 -21.29 0.52
N ILE A 398 -14.12 -20.16 0.52
CA ILE A 398 -13.90 -19.31 1.71
C ILE A 398 -14.33 -17.85 1.51
N THR A 399 -14.65 -17.46 0.27
CA THR A 399 -15.09 -16.11 -0.12
C THR A 399 -16.14 -16.19 -1.22
N ASN A 400 -16.74 -15.06 -1.60
CA ASN A 400 -17.61 -15.00 -2.76
C ASN A 400 -16.84 -15.34 -4.06
N PRO A 401 -17.43 -16.12 -4.99
CA PRO A 401 -16.81 -16.43 -6.27
C PRO A 401 -16.40 -15.17 -7.03
N MET A 402 -15.21 -15.21 -7.65
CA MET A 402 -14.62 -14.05 -8.32
C MET A 402 -14.25 -14.39 -9.76
N GLN A 403 -14.49 -13.44 -10.66
CA GLN A 403 -14.04 -13.54 -12.05
C GLN A 403 -12.52 -13.39 -12.13
N ILE A 404 -11.90 -14.11 -13.07
CA ILE A 404 -10.44 -14.11 -13.26
C ILE A 404 -9.93 -12.70 -13.53
N GLU A 405 -10.67 -11.89 -14.29
CA GLU A 405 -10.30 -10.52 -14.65
C GLU A 405 -10.26 -9.62 -13.41
N THR A 406 -11.25 -9.75 -12.52
CA THR A 406 -11.28 -9.01 -11.25
C THR A 406 -10.10 -9.41 -10.37
N PHE A 407 -9.85 -10.71 -10.22
CA PHE A 407 -8.73 -11.20 -9.43
C PHE A 407 -7.38 -10.81 -10.03
N THR A 408 -7.27 -10.80 -11.36
CA THR A 408 -6.07 -10.35 -12.08
C THR A 408 -5.72 -8.92 -11.70
N ASN A 409 -6.70 -8.01 -11.71
CA ASN A 409 -6.48 -6.61 -11.34
C ASN A 409 -6.06 -6.47 -9.86
N LEU A 410 -6.74 -7.17 -8.95
CA LEU A 410 -6.39 -7.17 -7.52
C LEU A 410 -4.96 -7.68 -7.29
N LEU A 411 -4.61 -8.81 -7.90
CA LEU A 411 -3.29 -9.41 -7.74
C LEU A 411 -2.20 -8.56 -8.38
N ASP A 412 -2.45 -7.95 -9.54
CA ASP A 412 -1.51 -7.03 -10.19
C ASP A 412 -1.21 -5.81 -9.30
N THR A 413 -2.22 -5.21 -8.66
CA THR A 413 -1.99 -4.13 -7.69
C THR A 413 -1.19 -4.59 -6.48
N ALA A 414 -1.45 -5.80 -5.98
CA ALA A 414 -0.74 -6.35 -4.83
C ALA A 414 0.72 -6.70 -5.18
N VAL A 415 0.97 -7.28 -6.36
CA VAL A 415 2.33 -7.55 -6.86
C VAL A 415 3.11 -6.25 -7.03
N ALA A 416 2.54 -5.24 -7.68
CA ALA A 416 3.18 -3.93 -7.80
C ALA A 416 3.45 -3.30 -6.42
N SER A 417 2.50 -3.38 -5.50
CA SER A 417 2.65 -2.91 -4.11
C SER A 417 3.87 -3.52 -3.42
N GLN A 418 4.14 -4.81 -3.66
CA GLN A 418 5.30 -5.50 -3.08
C GLN A 418 6.60 -5.26 -3.85
N PHE A 419 6.58 -5.21 -5.18
CA PHE A 419 7.79 -5.37 -6.00
C PHE A 419 8.13 -4.18 -6.89
N GLU A 420 7.18 -3.32 -7.23
CA GLU A 420 7.47 -2.16 -8.09
C GLU A 420 8.42 -1.19 -7.41
N THR A 421 9.39 -0.69 -8.18
CA THR A 421 10.34 0.33 -7.74
C THR A 421 10.21 1.57 -8.65
N GLY A 422 10.56 2.73 -8.11
CA GLY A 422 10.41 3.99 -8.82
C GLY A 422 10.90 5.16 -7.98
N LYS A 423 11.14 6.30 -8.63
CA LYS A 423 11.68 7.49 -7.96
C LYS A 423 10.66 8.17 -7.03
N LEU A 424 9.38 8.07 -7.36
CA LEU A 424 8.28 8.73 -6.65
C LEU A 424 7.50 7.79 -5.72
N ILE A 425 7.89 6.51 -5.65
CA ILE A 425 7.25 5.53 -4.77
C ILE A 425 8.18 5.14 -3.61
N PRO A 426 7.65 4.81 -2.42
CA PRO A 426 8.48 4.46 -1.27
C PRO A 426 9.33 3.22 -1.55
N LYS A 427 10.50 3.13 -0.90
CA LYS A 427 11.31 1.91 -0.93
C LYS A 427 10.54 0.75 -0.28
N ARG A 428 10.84 -0.47 -0.71
CA ARG A 428 10.27 -1.69 -0.12
C ARG A 428 10.60 -1.75 1.37
N ARG A 429 9.62 -2.13 2.18
CA ARG A 429 9.79 -2.45 3.59
C ARG A 429 9.77 -3.97 3.74
N ASN A 430 10.53 -4.46 4.71
CA ASN A 430 10.55 -5.88 5.02
C ASN A 430 9.21 -6.30 5.66
N GLN A 431 8.58 -7.36 5.14
CA GLN A 431 7.28 -7.87 5.60
C GLN A 431 7.39 -9.00 6.63
N LYS A 432 8.58 -9.26 7.20
CA LYS A 432 8.81 -10.34 8.18
C LYS A 432 7.75 -10.48 9.26
N ASN A 433 7.30 -9.38 9.86
CA ASN A 433 6.33 -9.44 10.95
C ASN A 433 4.97 -9.97 10.45
N ALA A 434 4.52 -9.51 9.28
CA ALA A 434 3.29 -10.00 8.65
C ALA A 434 3.45 -11.46 8.20
N ILE A 435 4.57 -11.80 7.55
CA ILE A 435 4.88 -13.18 7.13
C ILE A 435 4.88 -14.11 8.36
N TRP A 436 5.57 -13.72 9.43
CA TRP A 436 5.62 -14.49 10.66
C TRP A 436 4.24 -14.64 11.30
N ALA A 437 3.46 -13.57 11.41
CA ALA A 437 2.09 -13.64 11.92
C ALA A 437 1.24 -14.64 11.10
N LEU A 438 1.32 -14.59 9.77
CA LEU A 438 0.63 -15.53 8.87
C LEU A 438 1.15 -16.97 9.01
N MET A 439 2.44 -17.17 9.29
CA MET A 439 3.01 -18.50 9.55
C MET A 439 2.55 -19.08 10.90
N THR A 440 2.40 -18.23 11.93
CA THR A 440 1.99 -18.71 13.27
C THR A 440 0.62 -19.37 13.29
N ASN A 441 -0.26 -19.07 12.32
CA ASN A 441 -1.60 -19.68 12.18
C ASN A 441 -1.57 -21.21 12.08
N TYR A 442 -0.51 -21.79 11.50
CA TYR A 442 -0.32 -23.24 11.44
C TYR A 442 0.77 -23.73 12.40
N LEU A 443 1.84 -22.96 12.61
CA LEU A 443 2.92 -23.37 13.54
C LEU A 443 2.43 -23.54 14.98
N SER A 444 1.48 -22.69 15.42
CA SER A 444 0.86 -22.79 16.75
C SER A 444 0.07 -24.09 16.98
N ARG A 445 -0.23 -24.85 15.91
CA ARG A 445 -0.89 -26.16 15.98
C ARG A 445 0.07 -27.32 16.23
N GLY A 446 1.35 -27.02 16.46
CA GLY A 446 2.39 -28.03 16.71
C GLY A 446 3.01 -28.63 15.44
N LEU A 447 2.68 -28.07 14.27
CA LEU A 447 3.29 -28.45 12.99
C LEU A 447 4.80 -28.20 13.06
N SER A 448 5.55 -29.24 12.71
CA SER A 448 7.01 -29.21 12.77
C SER A 448 7.60 -29.59 11.42
N LEU A 449 8.85 -29.21 11.24
CA LEU A 449 9.58 -29.55 10.05
C LEU A 449 10.40 -30.81 10.33
N THR A 450 10.32 -31.81 9.48
CA THR A 450 11.11 -33.05 9.60
C THR A 450 12.17 -33.10 8.52
N GLN A 451 13.42 -33.38 8.92
CA GLN A 451 14.54 -33.62 8.02
C GLN A 451 15.09 -35.02 8.29
N GLY A 452 14.70 -36.00 7.47
CA GLY A 452 14.98 -37.41 7.76
C GLY A 452 14.28 -37.86 9.05
N ALA A 453 15.03 -38.19 10.10
CA ALA A 453 14.48 -38.59 11.41
C ALA A 453 14.47 -37.44 12.44
N GLU A 454 15.02 -36.27 12.11
CA GLU A 454 15.13 -35.15 13.03
C GLU A 454 13.89 -34.25 12.94
N LYS A 455 13.36 -33.88 14.11
CA LYS A 455 12.25 -32.94 14.26
C LYS A 455 12.82 -31.55 14.54
N LEU A 456 12.46 -30.60 13.70
CA LEU A 456 12.89 -29.21 13.74
C LEU A 456 11.69 -28.32 14.08
N THR A 457 11.77 -27.62 15.20
CA THR A 457 10.78 -26.61 15.59
C THR A 457 11.17 -25.28 14.96
N VAL A 458 10.28 -24.68 14.17
CA VAL A 458 10.51 -23.36 13.55
C VAL A 458 10.33 -22.27 14.61
N THR A 459 11.34 -21.41 14.77
CA THR A 459 11.36 -20.35 15.78
C THR A 459 11.30 -18.95 15.19
N SER A 460 11.81 -18.73 13.98
CA SER A 460 11.73 -17.44 13.27
C SER A 460 12.10 -17.56 11.78
N ILE A 461 12.22 -16.41 11.10
CA ILE A 461 12.65 -16.30 9.69
C ILE A 461 13.84 -15.33 9.60
N SER A 462 14.87 -15.72 8.86
CA SER A 462 16.07 -14.92 8.59
C SER A 462 15.75 -13.66 7.74
N GLN A 463 16.75 -12.82 7.45
CA GLN A 463 16.58 -11.69 6.52
C GLN A 463 16.36 -12.12 5.06
N GLY A 464 16.95 -13.24 4.62
CA GLY A 464 16.80 -13.77 3.26
C GLY A 464 15.54 -14.63 3.04
N GLY A 465 14.74 -14.86 4.09
CA GLY A 465 13.54 -15.71 4.04
C GLY A 465 13.80 -17.19 4.33
N GLU A 466 14.97 -17.54 4.85
CA GLU A 466 15.27 -18.88 5.38
C GLU A 466 14.56 -19.13 6.71
N LEU A 467 14.21 -20.38 7.01
CA LEU A 467 13.67 -20.73 8.32
C LEU A 467 14.80 -20.85 9.33
N ILE A 468 14.57 -20.30 10.53
CA ILE A 468 15.40 -20.55 11.70
C ILE A 468 14.69 -21.60 12.54
N CYS A 469 15.36 -22.72 12.76
CA CYS A 469 14.81 -23.91 13.38
C CYS A 469 15.65 -24.35 14.58
N HIS A 470 15.06 -25.10 15.51
CA HIS A 470 15.76 -25.69 16.65
C HIS A 470 15.42 -27.18 16.79
N ASP A 471 16.44 -28.02 17.02
CA ASP A 471 16.31 -29.48 17.21
C ASP A 471 16.20 -29.90 18.70
N GLY A 472 16.18 -28.92 19.60
CA GLY A 472 16.24 -29.12 21.06
C GLY A 472 17.65 -28.97 21.65
N ARG A 473 18.69 -28.87 20.82
CA ARG A 473 20.10 -28.69 21.23
C ARG A 473 20.75 -27.46 20.63
N LYS A 474 20.48 -27.16 19.36
CA LYS A 474 21.07 -26.03 18.64
C LYS A 474 20.13 -25.47 17.57
N GLU A 475 20.45 -24.26 17.14
CA GLU A 475 19.79 -23.59 16.03
C GLU A 475 20.33 -24.09 14.68
N HIS A 476 19.44 -24.17 13.69
CA HIS A 476 19.71 -24.54 12.30
C HIS A 476 19.08 -23.52 11.37
N ILE A 477 19.80 -23.15 10.31
CA ILE A 477 19.27 -22.33 9.22
C ILE A 477 18.88 -23.25 8.07
N VAL A 478 17.61 -23.23 7.71
CA VAL A 478 17.04 -24.04 6.64
C VAL A 478 16.79 -23.15 5.43
N SER A 479 17.63 -23.31 4.41
CA SER A 479 17.64 -22.47 3.20
C SER A 479 16.87 -23.06 2.01
N ASP A 480 16.61 -24.35 2.01
CA ASP A 480 15.87 -25.02 0.93
C ASP A 480 14.95 -26.10 1.50
N SER A 481 13.95 -26.47 0.71
CA SER A 481 12.89 -27.37 1.15
C SER A 481 13.13 -28.83 0.71
N TYR A 482 14.19 -29.15 -0.04
CA TYR A 482 14.32 -30.38 -0.86
C TYR A 482 14.07 -31.68 -0.10
N ASN A 483 14.55 -31.77 1.14
CA ASN A 483 14.47 -32.97 1.97
C ASN A 483 13.59 -32.78 3.22
N LEU A 484 12.63 -31.85 3.13
CA LEU A 484 11.81 -31.46 4.26
C LEU A 484 10.34 -31.79 4.04
N THR A 485 9.75 -32.29 5.10
CA THR A 485 8.31 -32.55 5.20
C THR A 485 7.77 -31.81 6.42
N TRP A 486 6.55 -31.31 6.29
CA TRP A 486 5.84 -30.77 7.43
C TRP A 486 5.05 -31.93 8.05
N ASP A 487 5.34 -32.22 9.31
CA ASP A 487 4.66 -33.23 10.14
C ASP A 487 3.60 -32.55 11.02
#